data_AF-A0A1K1YNA1-F1
#
_entry.id   AF-A0A1K1YNA1-F1
#
_cell.length_a   1.000
_cell.length_b   1.000
_cell.length_c   1.000
_cell.angle_alpha   90.00
_cell.angle_beta   90.00
_cell.angle_gamma   90.00
#
_symmetry.space_group_name_H-M   'P 1'
#
loop_
_entity.id
_entity.type
_entity.pdbx_description
1 polymer ?
#
loop_
_entity_poly.entity_id
_entity_poly.type
_entity_poly.pdbx_seq_one_letter_code
_entity_poly.pdbx_strand_id
1 'polypeptide(L)'
;MMRIGLFLLTNLAVILVASITLNLLGVGRYLDASGGLNLTNLLIFCFVFGMVGSGVSLLMSKWLAKKGTRTQVITQPRNQQEQWLMQTVAELSQKAGIKMPEVGIFPSNQSNAFATGWNRNDALVAVSTGLLQRMRPEEVRAVLAHEIGHVANGDMITLALVQGVVNTFVMFFARIIGHTVDRLVFKNENGHGIAFYVTTIFAEIVLGILASGIVMWFSRYREYRADEAGARLAGAGAMINALERLKAEQNLPNEMPDTLTAFGINKGQTQDMIQKFFSSHPPLDARIAALRNKAYS
;
A
#
# COMPACT_ATOMS: atom_id res chain seq x y z
N MET A 1 12.56 -18.03 23.79
CA MET A 1 13.85 -18.56 23.31
C MET A 1 13.85 -18.81 21.80
N MET A 2 13.11 -19.81 21.28
CA MET A 2 13.18 -20.21 19.86
C MET A 2 12.71 -19.15 18.85
N ARG A 3 11.67 -18.36 19.15
CA ARG A 3 11.18 -17.28 18.26
C ARG A 3 12.18 -16.12 18.12
N ILE A 4 12.86 -15.77 19.22
CA ILE A 4 13.91 -14.74 19.23
C ILE A 4 15.13 -15.24 18.47
N GLY A 5 15.53 -16.50 18.68
CA GLY A 5 16.60 -17.14 17.92
C GLY A 5 16.29 -17.20 16.43
N LEU A 6 15.07 -17.63 16.05
CA LEU A 6 14.64 -17.64 14.65
C LEU A 6 14.62 -16.24 14.05
N PHE A 7 14.11 -15.24 14.79
CA PHE A 7 14.10 -13.85 14.35
C PHE A 7 15.51 -13.32 14.11
N LEU A 8 16.45 -13.54 15.04
CA LEU A 8 17.85 -13.11 14.89
C LEU A 8 18.53 -13.82 13.71
N LEU A 9 18.32 -15.13 13.58
CA LEU A 9 18.92 -15.95 12.51
C LEU A 9 18.35 -15.55 11.14
N THR A 10 17.05 -15.25 11.06
CA THR A 10 16.42 -14.76 9.83
C THR A 10 16.96 -13.37 9.45
N ASN A 11 17.11 -12.46 10.41
CA ASN A 11 17.71 -11.14 10.15
C ASN A 11 19.17 -11.26 9.70
N LEU A 12 19.97 -12.13 10.35
CA LEU A 12 21.35 -12.39 9.96
C LEU A 12 21.44 -12.95 8.53
N ALA A 13 20.55 -13.91 8.20
CA ALA A 13 20.46 -14.49 6.86
C ALA A 13 20.09 -13.45 5.81
N VAL A 14 19.14 -12.55 6.10
CA VAL A 14 18.77 -11.43 5.21
C VAL A 14 19.94 -10.49 4.99
N ILE A 15 20.66 -10.10 6.05
CA ILE A 15 21.86 -9.23 5.95
C ILE A 15 22.94 -9.90 5.11
N LEU A 16 23.16 -11.20 5.31
CA LEU A 16 24.17 -11.97 4.59
C LEU A 16 23.83 -12.10 3.10
N VAL A 17 22.59 -12.47 2.78
CA VAL A 17 22.10 -12.55 1.39
C VAL A 17 22.20 -11.18 0.72
N ALA A 18 21.71 -10.12 1.37
CA ALA A 18 21.80 -8.76 0.85
C ALA A 18 23.25 -8.34 0.59
N SER A 19 24.18 -8.63 1.52
CA SER A 19 25.60 -8.30 1.38
C SER A 19 26.24 -9.03 0.20
N ILE A 20 25.93 -10.31 -0.01
CA ILE A 20 26.42 -11.11 -1.13
C ILE A 20 25.83 -10.59 -2.45
N THR A 21 24.52 -10.34 -2.49
CA THR A 21 23.82 -9.85 -3.69
C THR A 21 24.38 -8.50 -4.15
N LEU A 22 24.63 -7.57 -3.23
CA LEU A 22 25.20 -6.27 -3.57
C LEU A 22 26.64 -6.36 -4.08
N ASN A 23 27.44 -7.23 -3.47
CA ASN A 23 28.81 -7.48 -3.90
C ASN A 23 28.82 -8.05 -5.33
N LEU A 24 27.92 -9.00 -5.63
CA LEU A 24 27.74 -9.58 -6.96
C LEU A 24 27.23 -8.57 -8.00
N LEU A 25 26.38 -7.62 -7.60
CA LEU A 25 25.87 -6.55 -8.48
C LEU A 25 26.90 -5.43 -8.71
N GLY A 26 28.13 -5.57 -8.23
CA GLY A 26 29.18 -4.56 -8.39
C GLY A 26 28.94 -3.28 -7.59
N VAL A 27 28.00 -3.31 -6.64
CA VAL A 27 27.82 -2.23 -5.66
C VAL A 27 29.02 -2.33 -4.72
N GLY A 28 30.08 -1.59 -5.06
CA GLY A 28 31.26 -1.47 -4.22
C GLY A 28 30.91 -0.95 -2.83
N ARG A 29 31.87 -0.96 -1.91
CA ARG A 29 31.70 -0.29 -0.62
C ARG A 29 31.34 1.18 -0.90
N TYR A 30 30.22 1.65 -0.34
CA TYR A 30 29.87 3.08 -0.40
C TYR A 30 30.82 3.94 0.45
N LEU A 31 31.65 3.28 1.27
CA LEU A 31 32.87 3.82 1.86
C LEU A 31 34.05 3.57 0.91
N ASP A 32 34.75 4.62 0.53
CA ASP A 32 36.03 4.52 -0.16
C ASP A 32 37.15 4.06 0.79
N ALA A 33 38.35 3.78 0.24
CA ALA A 33 39.50 3.33 1.02
C ALA A 33 40.02 4.37 2.04
N SER A 34 39.66 5.64 1.88
CA SER A 34 39.95 6.73 2.82
C SER A 34 38.83 6.96 3.85
N GLY A 35 37.77 6.13 3.80
CA GLY A 35 36.57 6.22 4.61
C GLY A 35 35.64 7.37 4.24
N GLY A 36 35.81 8.01 3.08
CA GLY A 36 34.87 8.96 2.50
C GLY A 36 33.68 8.28 1.84
N LEU A 37 32.58 9.02 1.64
CA LEU A 37 31.40 8.51 0.95
C LEU A 37 31.53 8.63 -0.56
N ASN A 38 31.47 7.49 -1.26
CA ASN A 38 31.20 7.47 -2.68
C ASN A 38 29.69 7.66 -2.90
N LEU A 39 29.27 8.89 -3.15
CA LEU A 39 27.86 9.27 -3.31
C LEU A 39 27.18 8.53 -4.46
N THR A 40 27.90 8.22 -5.55
CA THR A 40 27.34 7.48 -6.69
C THR A 40 27.02 6.04 -6.29
N ASN A 41 27.96 5.33 -5.67
CA ASN A 41 27.74 3.96 -5.20
C ASN A 41 26.67 3.91 -4.10
N LEU A 42 26.63 4.91 -3.22
CA LEU A 42 25.59 5.04 -2.19
C LEU A 42 24.20 5.23 -2.82
N LEU A 43 24.07 6.08 -3.83
CA LEU A 43 22.80 6.30 -4.51
C LEU A 43 22.34 5.02 -5.23
N ILE A 44 23.23 4.34 -5.94
CA ILE A 44 22.93 3.05 -6.60
C ILE A 44 22.49 2.02 -5.58
N PHE A 45 23.22 1.90 -4.45
CA PHE A 45 22.84 1.03 -3.34
C PHE A 45 21.41 1.34 -2.87
N CYS A 46 21.12 2.60 -2.50
CA CYS A 46 19.82 2.99 -1.99
C CYS A 46 18.71 2.84 -3.04
N PHE A 47 19.02 3.04 -4.32
CA PHE A 47 18.10 2.82 -5.43
C PHE A 47 17.71 1.35 -5.56
N VAL A 48 18.71 0.46 -5.58
CA VAL A 48 18.48 -0.98 -5.65
C VAL A 48 17.65 -1.45 -4.45
N PHE A 49 18.00 -1.07 -3.22
CA PHE A 49 17.21 -1.45 -2.05
C PHE A 49 15.79 -0.90 -2.06
N GLY A 50 15.62 0.38 -2.43
CA GLY A 50 14.31 1.01 -2.48
C GLY A 50 13.39 0.33 -3.49
N MET A 51 13.89 0.12 -4.71
CA MET A 51 13.13 -0.46 -5.82
C MET A 51 12.92 -1.96 -5.70
N VAL A 52 13.94 -2.72 -5.26
CA VAL A 52 13.79 -4.17 -5.04
C VAL A 52 12.82 -4.41 -3.89
N GLY A 53 12.94 -3.65 -2.79
CA GLY A 53 12.01 -3.74 -1.66
C GLY A 53 10.56 -3.49 -2.07
N SER A 54 10.29 -2.43 -2.84
CA SER A 54 8.94 -2.14 -3.31
C SER A 54 8.44 -3.15 -4.36
N GLY A 55 9.31 -3.60 -5.26
CA GLY A 55 8.98 -4.61 -6.27
C GLY A 55 8.63 -5.97 -5.65
N VAL A 56 9.43 -6.45 -4.69
CA VAL A 56 9.14 -7.69 -3.95
C VAL A 56 7.82 -7.57 -3.19
N SER A 57 7.60 -6.44 -2.50
CA SER A 57 6.34 -6.16 -1.80
C SER A 57 5.13 -6.23 -2.75
N LEU A 58 5.24 -5.60 -3.93
CA LEU A 58 4.20 -5.61 -4.95
C LEU A 58 3.91 -7.04 -5.47
N LEU A 59 4.95 -7.83 -5.78
CA LEU A 59 4.79 -9.21 -6.25
C LEU A 59 4.15 -10.11 -5.19
N MET A 60 4.51 -9.92 -3.93
CA MET A 60 3.93 -10.69 -2.82
C MET A 60 2.53 -10.23 -2.41
N SER A 61 2.13 -9.00 -2.76
CA SER A 61 0.90 -8.37 -2.29
C SER A 61 -0.36 -9.22 -2.49
N LYS A 62 -0.56 -9.78 -3.70
CA LYS A 62 -1.73 -10.62 -4.03
C LYS A 62 -1.77 -11.92 -3.22
N TRP A 63 -0.61 -12.55 -3.00
CA TRP A 63 -0.53 -13.77 -2.17
C TRP A 63 -0.77 -13.48 -0.69
N LEU A 64 -0.12 -12.42 -0.18
CA LEU A 64 -0.28 -11.97 1.20
C LEU A 64 -1.72 -11.56 1.50
N ALA A 65 -2.37 -10.83 0.59
CA ALA A 65 -3.77 -10.45 0.72
C ALA A 65 -4.67 -11.70 0.81
N LYS A 66 -4.59 -12.62 -0.17
CA LYS A 66 -5.40 -13.86 -0.16
C LYS A 66 -5.25 -14.65 1.14
N LYS A 67 -4.01 -14.82 1.62
CA LYS A 67 -3.72 -15.59 2.83
C LYS A 67 -4.15 -14.84 4.09
N GLY A 68 -3.92 -13.53 4.15
CA GLY A 68 -4.23 -12.68 5.29
C GLY A 68 -5.73 -12.54 5.54
N THR A 69 -6.52 -12.37 4.47
CA THR A 69 -7.98 -12.26 4.56
C THR A 69 -8.70 -13.61 4.44
N ARG A 70 -7.97 -14.70 4.17
CA ARG A 70 -8.54 -16.03 3.86
C ARG A 70 -9.56 -15.95 2.72
N THR A 71 -9.23 -15.18 1.68
CA THR A 71 -10.09 -15.00 0.51
C THR A 71 -10.32 -16.33 -0.20
N GLN A 72 -11.59 -16.66 -0.40
CA GLN A 72 -12.03 -17.75 -1.24
C GLN A 72 -12.21 -17.22 -2.67
N VAL A 73 -11.33 -17.63 -3.58
CA VAL A 73 -11.44 -17.24 -5.00
C VAL A 73 -12.54 -18.05 -5.66
N ILE A 74 -13.44 -17.37 -6.36
CA ILE A 74 -14.54 -17.97 -7.09
C ILE A 74 -14.02 -18.41 -8.45
N THR A 75 -13.87 -19.72 -8.65
CA THR A 75 -13.54 -20.31 -9.96
C THR A 75 -14.79 -20.70 -10.73
N GLN A 76 -15.81 -21.20 -10.03
CA GLN A 76 -17.15 -21.49 -10.54
C GLN A 76 -18.17 -21.00 -9.53
N PRO A 77 -19.16 -20.17 -9.94
CA PRO A 77 -20.15 -19.64 -9.02
C PRO A 77 -21.07 -20.76 -8.52
N ARG A 78 -21.26 -20.85 -7.20
CA ARG A 78 -22.05 -21.87 -6.53
C ARG A 78 -23.51 -21.44 -6.28
N ASN A 79 -23.79 -20.14 -6.39
CA ASN A 79 -25.11 -19.56 -6.16
C ASN A 79 -25.30 -18.29 -7.02
N GLN A 80 -26.53 -17.75 -7.02
CA GLN A 80 -26.88 -16.57 -7.81
C GLN A 80 -26.07 -15.32 -7.41
N GLN A 81 -25.70 -15.17 -6.14
CA GLN A 81 -24.94 -14.02 -5.66
C GLN A 81 -23.49 -14.05 -6.19
N GLU A 82 -22.83 -15.21 -6.16
CA GLU A 82 -21.50 -15.40 -6.76
C GLU A 82 -21.54 -15.23 -8.28
N GLN A 83 -22.60 -15.71 -8.94
CA GLN A 83 -22.80 -15.53 -10.38
C GLN A 83 -22.95 -14.05 -10.74
N TRP A 84 -23.81 -13.32 -10.02
CA TRP A 84 -24.00 -11.89 -10.20
C TRP A 84 -22.71 -11.10 -9.95
N LEU A 85 -21.95 -11.47 -8.91
CA LEU A 85 -20.68 -10.81 -8.58
C LEU A 85 -19.66 -10.99 -9.72
N MET A 86 -19.49 -12.21 -10.22
CA MET A 86 -18.59 -12.49 -11.34
C MET A 86 -19.01 -11.76 -12.62
N GLN A 87 -20.30 -11.76 -12.96
CA GLN A 87 -20.82 -11.05 -14.13
C GLN A 87 -20.60 -9.54 -14.01
N THR A 88 -20.88 -8.97 -12.82
CA THR A 88 -20.67 -7.54 -12.55
C THR A 88 -19.20 -7.16 -12.70
N VAL A 89 -18.28 -7.95 -12.14
CA VAL A 89 -16.85 -7.70 -12.29
C VAL A 89 -16.41 -7.83 -13.75
N ALA A 90 -16.91 -8.82 -14.49
CA ALA A 90 -16.60 -8.99 -15.91
C ALA A 90 -17.04 -7.77 -16.75
N GLU A 91 -18.28 -7.31 -16.56
CA GLU A 91 -18.80 -6.12 -17.24
C GLU A 91 -18.01 -4.85 -16.91
N LEU A 92 -17.69 -4.63 -15.62
CA LEU A 92 -16.93 -3.47 -15.18
C LEU A 92 -15.50 -3.50 -15.73
N SER A 93 -14.87 -4.68 -15.75
CA SER A 93 -13.53 -4.88 -16.32
C SER A 93 -13.51 -4.57 -17.82
N GLN A 94 -14.53 -5.03 -18.55
CA GLN A 94 -14.68 -4.73 -19.98
C GLN A 94 -14.82 -3.23 -20.22
N LYS A 95 -15.70 -2.55 -19.46
CA LYS A 95 -15.87 -1.09 -19.56
C LYS A 95 -14.61 -0.32 -19.18
N ALA A 96 -13.79 -0.85 -18.28
CA ALA A 96 -12.51 -0.26 -17.86
C ALA A 96 -11.33 -0.64 -18.77
N GLY A 97 -11.52 -1.52 -19.76
CA GLY A 97 -10.47 -1.94 -20.69
C GLY A 97 -9.37 -2.81 -20.05
N ILE A 98 -9.71 -3.60 -19.04
CA ILE A 98 -8.78 -4.54 -18.39
C ILE A 98 -9.26 -5.98 -18.52
N LYS A 99 -8.32 -6.94 -18.43
CA LYS A 99 -8.68 -8.35 -18.29
C LYS A 99 -9.42 -8.56 -16.96
N MET A 100 -10.41 -9.45 -16.97
CA MET A 100 -11.17 -9.81 -15.77
C MET A 100 -10.20 -10.27 -14.66
N PRO A 101 -10.22 -9.62 -13.47
CA PRO A 101 -9.42 -10.04 -12.34
C PRO A 101 -9.98 -11.33 -11.72
N GLU A 102 -9.16 -11.98 -10.88
CA GLU A 102 -9.69 -12.98 -9.94
C GLU A 102 -10.76 -12.32 -9.07
N VAL A 103 -11.88 -13.02 -8.85
CA VAL A 103 -12.96 -12.55 -7.98
C VAL A 103 -12.96 -13.40 -6.73
N GLY A 104 -13.00 -12.77 -5.55
CA GLY A 104 -12.99 -13.50 -4.29
C GLY A 104 -13.98 -12.96 -3.25
N ILE A 105 -14.34 -13.83 -2.31
CA ILE A 105 -15.10 -13.46 -1.12
C ILE A 105 -14.26 -13.81 0.11
N PHE A 106 -14.18 -12.91 1.09
CA PHE A 106 -13.50 -13.18 2.35
C PHE A 106 -14.43 -13.04 3.55
N PRO A 107 -14.26 -13.89 4.59
CA PRO A 107 -15.12 -13.89 5.77
C PRO A 107 -14.80 -12.70 6.65
N SER A 108 -15.61 -11.65 6.56
CA SER A 108 -15.57 -10.51 7.48
C SER A 108 -16.97 -9.97 7.66
N ASN A 109 -17.33 -9.69 8.91
CA ASN A 109 -18.60 -9.08 9.26
C ASN A 109 -18.66 -7.63 8.84
N GLN A 110 -17.56 -6.96 8.51
CA GLN A 110 -17.59 -5.56 8.13
C GLN A 110 -17.70 -5.39 6.62
N SER A 111 -18.42 -4.37 6.14
CA SER A 111 -18.42 -4.07 4.71
C SER A 111 -17.04 -3.61 4.28
N ASN A 112 -16.40 -4.36 3.39
CA ASN A 112 -15.08 -4.02 2.87
C ASN A 112 -14.88 -4.68 1.50
N ALA A 113 -14.07 -4.05 0.66
CA ALA A 113 -13.60 -4.58 -0.61
C ALA A 113 -12.15 -4.14 -0.81
N PHE A 114 -11.41 -4.87 -1.64
CA PHE A 114 -10.08 -4.45 -2.03
C PHE A 114 -9.69 -5.02 -3.40
N ALA A 115 -8.85 -4.27 -4.10
CA ALA A 115 -8.12 -4.72 -5.27
C ALA A 115 -6.61 -4.83 -5.00
N THR A 116 -5.96 -5.85 -5.57
CA THR A 116 -4.50 -5.99 -5.51
C THR A 116 -3.97 -6.79 -6.70
N GLY A 117 -2.71 -6.55 -7.07
CA GLY A 117 -2.06 -7.22 -8.19
C GLY A 117 -0.87 -6.41 -8.70
N TRP A 118 0.19 -7.12 -9.09
CA TRP A 118 1.39 -6.51 -9.69
C TRP A 118 1.16 -6.10 -11.15
N ASN A 119 0.10 -6.62 -11.79
CA ASN A 119 -0.26 -6.36 -13.16
C ASN A 119 -1.78 -6.14 -13.24
N ARG A 120 -2.22 -5.11 -13.97
CA ARG A 120 -3.64 -4.82 -14.23
C ARG A 120 -4.40 -5.98 -14.88
N ASN A 121 -3.69 -6.87 -15.57
CA ASN A 121 -4.25 -8.05 -16.23
C ASN A 121 -4.10 -9.35 -15.41
N ASP A 122 -3.54 -9.26 -14.20
CA ASP A 122 -3.42 -10.35 -13.22
C ASP A 122 -3.71 -9.83 -11.80
N ALA A 123 -4.85 -9.14 -11.68
CA ALA A 123 -5.32 -8.60 -10.41
C ALA A 123 -6.29 -9.55 -9.69
N LEU A 124 -6.59 -9.21 -8.45
CA LEU A 124 -7.62 -9.79 -7.61
C LEU A 124 -8.52 -8.66 -7.13
N VAL A 125 -9.83 -8.84 -7.24
CA VAL A 125 -10.84 -8.01 -6.59
C VAL A 125 -11.61 -8.90 -5.63
N ALA A 126 -11.64 -8.53 -4.35
CA ALA A 126 -12.32 -9.32 -3.33
C ALA A 126 -13.27 -8.46 -2.50
N VAL A 127 -14.40 -9.04 -2.11
CA VAL A 127 -15.42 -8.41 -1.28
C VAL A 127 -15.66 -9.21 -0.01
N SER A 128 -16.00 -8.53 1.09
CA SER A 128 -16.35 -9.22 2.32
C SER A 128 -17.76 -9.80 2.27
N THR A 129 -18.00 -10.84 3.08
CA THR A 129 -19.35 -11.34 3.33
C THR A 129 -20.27 -10.25 3.90
N GLY A 130 -19.76 -9.37 4.77
CA GLY A 130 -20.51 -8.27 5.36
C GLY A 130 -20.99 -7.23 4.35
N LEU A 131 -20.16 -6.94 3.33
CA LEU A 131 -20.50 -6.02 2.25
C LEU A 131 -21.68 -6.53 1.44
N LEU A 132 -21.62 -7.82 1.06
CA LEU A 132 -22.66 -8.50 0.30
C LEU A 132 -23.99 -8.63 1.06
N GLN A 133 -23.96 -8.59 2.39
CA GLN A 133 -25.14 -8.71 3.24
C GLN A 133 -25.81 -7.38 3.57
N ARG A 134 -25.05 -6.28 3.64
CA ARG A 134 -25.57 -4.98 4.13
C ARG A 134 -25.80 -3.93 3.06
N MET A 135 -25.08 -4.04 1.94
CA MET A 135 -25.19 -3.07 0.86
C MET A 135 -26.16 -3.58 -0.21
N ARG A 136 -26.87 -2.65 -0.85
CA ARG A 136 -27.75 -2.97 -1.98
C ARG A 136 -26.92 -3.32 -3.22
N PRO A 137 -27.44 -4.11 -4.19
CA PRO A 137 -26.68 -4.52 -5.37
C PRO A 137 -26.05 -3.35 -6.14
N GLU A 138 -26.76 -2.21 -6.26
CA GLU A 138 -26.25 -1.00 -6.89
C GLU A 138 -25.07 -0.35 -6.14
N GLU A 139 -25.10 -0.39 -4.81
CA GLU A 139 -24.01 0.12 -3.95
C GLU A 139 -22.79 -0.79 -4.05
N VAL A 140 -22.99 -2.11 -3.99
CA VAL A 140 -21.92 -3.10 -4.19
C VAL A 140 -21.30 -2.95 -5.57
N ARG A 141 -22.11 -2.75 -6.62
CA ARG A 141 -21.62 -2.50 -7.97
C ARG A 141 -20.77 -1.24 -8.04
N ALA A 142 -21.11 -0.18 -7.32
CA ALA A 142 -20.31 1.04 -7.25
C ALA A 142 -18.97 0.84 -6.52
N VAL A 143 -18.96 0.08 -5.42
CA VAL A 143 -17.72 -0.30 -4.73
C VAL A 143 -16.82 -1.13 -5.64
N LEU A 144 -17.38 -2.13 -6.34
CA LEU A 144 -16.61 -2.92 -7.32
C LEU A 144 -16.06 -2.06 -8.45
N ALA A 145 -16.83 -1.07 -8.93
CA ALA A 145 -16.38 -0.15 -9.96
C ALA A 145 -15.23 0.74 -9.48
N HIS A 146 -15.24 1.16 -8.20
CA HIS A 146 -14.14 1.86 -7.55
C HIS A 146 -12.87 0.99 -7.51
N GLU A 147 -12.98 -0.26 -7.03
CA GLU A 147 -11.86 -1.22 -6.99
C GLU A 147 -11.29 -1.53 -8.38
N ILE A 148 -12.16 -1.71 -9.38
CA ILE A 148 -11.75 -1.86 -10.78
C ILE A 148 -11.05 -0.60 -11.30
N GLY A 149 -11.48 0.58 -10.85
CA GLY A 149 -10.80 1.85 -11.10
C GLY A 149 -9.33 1.84 -10.65
N HIS A 150 -9.06 1.34 -9.45
CA HIS A 150 -7.67 1.18 -8.97
C HIS A 150 -6.85 0.25 -9.87
N VAL A 151 -7.41 -0.91 -10.26
CA VAL A 151 -6.73 -1.85 -11.14
C VAL A 151 -6.44 -1.23 -12.51
N ALA A 152 -7.44 -0.58 -13.11
CA ALA A 152 -7.33 0.02 -14.43
C ALA A 152 -6.34 1.20 -14.49
N ASN A 153 -6.27 1.99 -13.41
CA ASN A 153 -5.31 3.10 -13.28
C ASN A 153 -3.87 2.62 -12.97
N GLY A 154 -3.65 1.34 -12.65
CA GLY A 154 -2.32 0.82 -12.31
C GLY A 154 -1.82 1.29 -10.95
N ASP A 155 -2.75 1.51 -10.03
CA ASP A 155 -2.51 2.15 -8.74
C ASP A 155 -1.53 1.39 -7.84
N MET A 156 -1.56 0.06 -7.87
CA MET A 156 -0.65 -0.79 -7.10
C MET A 156 0.81 -0.61 -7.55
N ILE A 157 1.04 -0.60 -8.87
CA ILE A 157 2.37 -0.42 -9.45
C ILE A 157 2.87 1.00 -9.19
N THR A 158 2.05 2.01 -9.48
CA THR A 158 2.44 3.41 -9.32
C THR A 158 2.75 3.75 -7.86
N LEU A 159 1.97 3.25 -6.90
CA LEU A 159 2.27 3.44 -5.48
C LEU A 159 3.56 2.72 -5.07
N ALA A 160 3.81 1.50 -5.56
CA ALA A 160 5.05 0.78 -5.28
C ALA A 160 6.28 1.52 -5.85
N LEU A 161 6.16 2.12 -7.04
CA LEU A 161 7.21 2.95 -7.63
C LEU A 161 7.46 4.22 -6.81
N VAL A 162 6.40 4.94 -6.43
CA VAL A 162 6.50 6.13 -5.56
C VAL A 162 7.17 5.78 -4.23
N GLN A 163 6.75 4.67 -3.59
CA GLN A 163 7.36 4.20 -2.35
C GLN A 163 8.82 3.79 -2.53
N GLY A 164 9.17 3.13 -3.63
CA GLY A 164 10.54 2.73 -3.94
C GLY A 164 11.46 3.95 -4.04
N VAL A 165 11.06 4.95 -4.83
CA VAL A 165 11.80 6.21 -5.00
C VAL A 165 11.90 6.98 -3.69
N VAL A 166 10.80 7.11 -2.94
CA VAL A 166 10.80 7.77 -1.63
C VAL A 166 11.77 7.08 -0.66
N ASN A 167 11.70 5.75 -0.56
CA ASN A 167 12.57 4.98 0.32
C ASN A 167 14.05 5.12 -0.07
N THR A 168 14.36 5.14 -1.38
CA THR A 168 15.70 5.40 -1.88
C THR A 168 16.27 6.71 -1.35
N PHE A 169 15.53 7.81 -1.45
CA PHE A 169 16.02 9.12 -0.98
C PHE A 169 16.07 9.23 0.53
N VAL A 170 15.12 8.64 1.26
CA VAL A 170 15.17 8.56 2.74
C VAL A 170 16.45 7.85 3.18
N MET A 171 16.73 6.65 2.64
CA MET A 171 17.93 5.88 2.95
C MET A 171 19.22 6.60 2.56
N PHE A 172 19.21 7.29 1.40
CA PHE A 172 20.37 8.01 0.87
C PHE A 172 20.76 9.18 1.76
N PHE A 173 19.81 10.09 2.04
CA PHE A 173 20.08 11.26 2.87
C PHE A 173 20.35 10.90 4.32
N ALA A 174 19.67 9.89 4.87
CA ALA A 174 19.94 9.46 6.23
C ALA A 174 21.37 8.93 6.41
N ARG A 175 21.90 8.19 5.43
CA ARG A 175 23.29 7.70 5.45
C ARG A 175 24.31 8.83 5.27
N ILE A 176 24.00 9.85 4.46
CA ILE A 176 24.82 11.06 4.36
C ILE A 176 24.87 11.76 5.73
N ILE A 177 23.72 12.03 6.35
CA ILE A 177 23.63 12.68 7.66
C ILE A 177 24.39 11.86 8.71
N GLY A 178 24.16 10.55 8.75
CA GLY A 178 24.83 9.65 9.68
C GLY A 178 26.35 9.67 9.52
N HIS A 179 26.85 9.63 8.28
CA HIS A 179 28.29 9.71 8.00
C HIS A 179 28.89 11.05 8.39
N THR A 180 28.22 12.16 8.04
CA THR A 180 28.68 13.51 8.37
C THR A 180 28.76 13.71 9.87
N VAL A 181 27.76 13.24 10.63
CA VAL A 181 27.76 13.35 12.10
C VAL A 181 28.84 12.46 12.72
N ASP A 182 28.99 11.21 12.28
CA ASP A 182 30.02 10.28 12.79
C ASP A 182 31.45 10.85 12.60
N ARG A 183 31.73 11.45 11.42
CA ARG A 183 33.03 12.03 11.14
C ARG A 183 33.28 13.39 11.78
N LEU A 184 32.33 14.32 11.70
CA LEU A 184 32.57 15.70 12.12
C LEU A 184 32.34 15.92 13.62
N VAL A 185 31.33 15.25 14.19
CA VAL A 185 30.94 15.44 15.60
C VAL A 185 31.70 14.47 16.49
N PHE A 186 31.71 13.19 16.11
CA PHE A 186 32.33 12.13 16.91
C PHE A 186 33.80 11.86 16.55
N LYS A 187 34.33 12.55 15.54
CA LYS A 187 35.74 12.47 15.09
C LYS A 187 36.20 11.03 14.89
N ASN A 188 35.31 10.17 14.39
CA ASN A 188 35.68 8.79 14.13
C ASN A 188 36.48 8.70 12.82
N GLU A 189 37.74 8.30 12.93
CA GLU A 189 38.67 8.20 11.80
C GLU A 189 38.69 6.79 11.18
N ASN A 190 38.23 5.77 11.93
CA ASN A 190 38.25 4.37 11.52
C ASN A 190 36.83 3.84 11.21
N GLY A 191 36.39 3.99 9.95
CA GLY A 191 35.13 3.42 9.47
C GLY A 191 33.87 4.03 10.10
N HIS A 192 32.77 3.27 10.11
CA HIS A 192 31.51 3.69 10.74
C HIS A 192 31.42 3.18 12.18
N GLY A 193 31.30 4.13 13.12
CA GLY A 193 31.13 3.84 14.54
C GLY A 193 29.68 3.64 14.93
N ILE A 194 29.42 3.42 16.22
CA ILE A 194 28.05 3.33 16.74
C ILE A 194 27.24 4.61 16.49
N ALA A 195 27.90 5.78 16.47
CA ALA A 195 27.27 7.06 16.23
C ALA A 195 26.72 7.19 14.80
N PHE A 196 27.38 6.62 13.79
CA PHE A 196 26.84 6.49 12.44
C PHE A 196 25.49 5.77 12.44
N TYR A 197 25.40 4.59 13.08
CA TYR A 197 24.18 3.78 13.06
C TYR A 197 23.04 4.48 13.81
N VAL A 198 23.32 5.02 15.00
CA VAL A 198 22.32 5.74 15.80
C VAL A 198 21.80 6.96 15.04
N THR A 199 22.69 7.75 14.45
CA THR A 199 22.31 8.96 13.71
C THR A 199 21.56 8.61 12.42
N THR A 200 22.00 7.59 11.69
CA THR A 200 21.34 7.13 10.47
C THR A 200 19.92 6.68 10.77
N ILE A 201 19.71 5.85 11.80
CA ILE A 201 18.37 5.38 12.20
C ILE A 201 17.48 6.57 12.59
N PHE A 202 18.02 7.51 13.39
CA PHE A 202 17.27 8.71 13.76
C PHE A 202 16.88 9.55 12.54
N ALA A 203 17.82 9.77 11.62
CA ALA A 203 17.56 10.49 10.38
C ALA A 203 16.57 9.76 9.46
N GLU A 204 16.63 8.43 9.35
CA GLU A 204 15.66 7.61 8.60
C GLU A 204 14.25 7.76 9.16
N ILE A 205 14.08 7.79 10.48
CA ILE A 205 12.76 8.00 11.12
C ILE A 205 12.22 9.39 10.76
N VAL A 206 13.02 10.45 10.97
CA VAL A 206 12.59 11.84 10.71
C VAL A 206 12.27 12.04 9.23
N LEU A 207 13.18 11.64 8.33
CA LEU A 207 12.98 11.75 6.89
C LEU A 207 11.83 10.87 6.40
N GLY A 208 11.64 9.68 6.97
CA GLY A 208 10.53 8.79 6.68
C GLY A 208 9.18 9.40 7.03
N ILE A 209 9.07 10.07 8.18
CA ILE A 209 7.85 10.81 8.56
C ILE A 209 7.57 11.94 7.56
N LEU A 210 8.58 12.73 7.19
CA LEU A 210 8.42 13.80 6.22
C LEU A 210 8.00 13.26 4.85
N ALA A 211 8.68 12.21 4.37
CA ALA A 211 8.43 11.62 3.07
C ALA A 211 7.09 10.87 3.01
N SER A 212 6.56 10.41 4.14
CA SER A 212 5.21 9.85 4.22
C SER A 212 4.15 10.84 3.71
N GLY A 213 4.37 12.15 3.86
CA GLY A 213 3.48 13.19 3.33
C GLY A 213 3.25 13.07 1.83
N ILE A 214 4.31 12.76 1.07
CA ILE A 214 4.26 12.57 -0.39
C ILE A 214 3.42 11.33 -0.73
N VAL A 215 3.70 10.22 -0.04
CA VAL A 215 2.98 8.95 -0.24
C VAL A 215 1.49 9.11 0.07
N MET A 216 1.16 9.81 1.15
CA MET A 216 -0.22 10.06 1.57
C MET A 216 -0.96 11.00 0.63
N TRP A 217 -0.30 12.04 0.14
CA TRP A 217 -0.89 12.91 -0.88
C TRP A 217 -1.23 12.12 -2.15
N PHE A 218 -0.30 11.28 -2.63
CA PHE A 218 -0.53 10.44 -3.80
C PHE A 218 -1.63 9.40 -3.56
N SER A 219 -1.68 8.80 -2.37
CA SER A 219 -2.76 7.90 -1.95
C SER A 219 -4.13 8.58 -2.03
N ARG A 220 -4.27 9.80 -1.50
CA ARG A 220 -5.52 10.57 -1.56
C ARG A 220 -5.93 10.91 -2.99
N TYR A 221 -4.97 11.32 -3.84
CA TYR A 221 -5.24 11.62 -5.24
C TYR A 221 -5.84 10.42 -5.99
N ARG A 222 -5.30 9.22 -5.74
CA ARG A 222 -5.79 7.97 -6.33
C ARG A 222 -7.22 7.63 -5.92
N GLU A 223 -7.58 7.83 -4.66
CA GLU A 223 -8.94 7.58 -4.15
C GLU A 223 -9.99 8.43 -4.89
N TYR A 224 -9.73 9.72 -5.10
CA TYR A 224 -10.65 10.59 -5.85
C TYR A 224 -10.82 10.14 -7.32
N ARG A 225 -9.77 9.61 -7.94
CA ARG A 225 -9.84 9.04 -9.30
C ARG A 225 -10.62 7.72 -9.34
N ALA A 226 -10.47 6.89 -8.31
CA ALA A 226 -11.23 5.65 -8.19
C ALA A 226 -12.71 5.94 -7.89
N ASP A 227 -13.03 6.96 -7.10
CA ASP A 227 -14.41 7.44 -6.90
C ASP A 227 -15.05 7.90 -8.21
N GLU A 228 -14.31 8.65 -9.02
CA GLU A 228 -14.75 9.05 -10.35
C GLU A 228 -14.98 7.84 -11.28
N ALA A 229 -14.12 6.82 -11.21
CA ALA A 229 -14.34 5.56 -11.93
C ALA A 229 -15.61 4.85 -11.45
N GLY A 230 -15.83 4.78 -10.13
CA GLY A 230 -17.04 4.25 -9.51
C GLY A 230 -18.30 4.96 -10.01
N ALA A 231 -18.31 6.30 -9.96
CA ALA A 231 -19.40 7.13 -10.43
C ALA A 231 -19.66 6.99 -11.94
N ARG A 232 -18.60 6.93 -12.76
CA ARG A 232 -18.72 6.80 -14.22
C ARG A 232 -19.22 5.42 -14.65
N LEU A 233 -18.81 4.36 -13.98
CA LEU A 233 -19.10 2.97 -14.38
C LEU A 233 -20.37 2.40 -13.75
N ALA A 234 -20.74 2.86 -12.55
CA ALA A 234 -21.90 2.37 -11.79
C ALA A 234 -22.95 3.45 -11.46
N GLY A 235 -22.65 4.72 -11.73
CA GLY A 235 -23.53 5.85 -11.46
C GLY A 235 -23.14 6.63 -10.20
N ALA A 236 -23.15 7.96 -10.27
CA ALA A 236 -22.76 8.84 -9.16
C ALA A 236 -23.62 8.66 -7.92
N GLY A 237 -24.94 8.52 -8.08
CA GLY A 237 -25.86 8.30 -6.95
C GLY A 237 -25.59 6.97 -6.22
N ALA A 238 -25.28 5.90 -6.95
CA ALA A 238 -24.92 4.62 -6.36
C ALA A 238 -23.58 4.69 -5.59
N MET A 239 -22.59 5.41 -6.14
CA MET A 239 -21.31 5.63 -5.45
C MET A 239 -21.47 6.48 -4.18
N ILE A 240 -22.26 7.55 -4.24
CA ILE A 240 -22.57 8.40 -3.07
C ILE A 240 -23.27 7.57 -2.00
N ASN A 241 -24.31 6.82 -2.35
CA ASN A 241 -25.03 5.95 -1.41
C ASN A 241 -24.11 4.90 -0.79
N ALA A 242 -23.20 4.32 -1.58
CA ALA A 242 -22.21 3.37 -1.09
C ALA A 242 -21.28 3.99 -0.03
N LEU A 243 -20.76 5.20 -0.27
CA LEU A 243 -19.92 5.91 0.70
C LEU A 243 -20.70 6.31 1.96
N GLU A 244 -21.96 6.73 1.82
CA GLU A 244 -22.83 7.04 2.96
C GLU A 244 -23.11 5.79 3.82
N ARG A 245 -23.32 4.63 3.19
CA ARG A 245 -23.47 3.35 3.88
C ARG A 245 -22.21 2.96 4.66
N LEU A 246 -21.03 3.09 4.04
CA LEU A 246 -19.75 2.83 4.71
C LEU A 246 -19.55 3.80 5.89
N LYS A 247 -19.89 5.08 5.72
CA LYS A 247 -19.83 6.08 6.80
C LYS A 247 -20.71 5.70 7.99
N ALA A 248 -21.93 5.22 7.73
CA ALA A 248 -22.84 4.78 8.80
C ALA A 248 -22.27 3.57 9.58
N GLU A 249 -21.52 2.70 8.92
CA GLU A 249 -20.88 1.53 9.52
C GLU A 249 -19.61 1.84 10.33
N GLN A 250 -18.98 3.02 10.16
CA GLN A 250 -17.77 3.40 10.93
C GLN A 250 -17.99 3.49 12.46
N ASN A 251 -19.24 3.55 12.90
CA ASN A 251 -19.61 3.56 14.32
C ASN A 251 -19.72 2.15 14.93
N LEU A 252 -19.55 1.08 14.15
CA LEU A 252 -19.57 -0.31 14.62
C LEU A 252 -18.16 -0.74 15.11
N PRO A 253 -18.06 -1.62 16.12
CA PRO A 253 -16.78 -2.11 16.63
C PRO A 253 -15.89 -2.73 15.53
N ASN A 254 -14.58 -2.41 15.56
CA ASN A 254 -13.66 -2.85 14.52
C ASN A 254 -13.15 -4.29 14.78
N GLU A 255 -13.45 -5.28 13.92
CA GLU A 255 -13.03 -6.69 14.11
C GLU A 255 -11.76 -7.08 13.34
N MET A 256 -11.19 -6.17 12.52
CA MET A 256 -9.97 -6.49 11.75
C MET A 256 -8.68 -6.38 12.60
N PRO A 257 -7.70 -7.30 12.40
CA PRO A 257 -6.37 -7.17 12.98
C PRO A 257 -5.67 -5.88 12.53
N ASP A 258 -4.99 -5.18 13.45
CA ASP A 258 -4.32 -3.89 13.20
C ASP A 258 -3.31 -3.89 12.03
N THR A 259 -2.82 -5.06 11.63
CA THR A 259 -1.87 -5.23 10.53
C THR A 259 -2.52 -5.17 9.13
N LEU A 260 -3.85 -5.29 9.03
CA LEU A 260 -4.61 -5.26 7.77
C LEU A 260 -5.46 -3.99 7.61
N THR A 261 -5.56 -3.15 8.65
CA THR A 261 -6.33 -1.90 8.62
C THR A 261 -5.81 -0.93 7.56
N ALA A 262 -4.52 -1.00 7.20
CA ALA A 262 -3.95 -0.19 6.11
C ALA A 262 -4.56 -0.48 4.72
N PHE A 263 -5.23 -1.63 4.54
CA PHE A 263 -5.88 -2.05 3.30
C PHE A 263 -7.42 -1.93 3.34
N GLY A 264 -8.01 -1.53 4.45
CA GLY A 264 -9.46 -1.45 4.62
C GLY A 264 -10.01 -0.02 4.51
N ILE A 265 -11.16 0.11 3.84
CA ILE A 265 -11.89 1.39 3.70
C ILE A 265 -12.54 1.81 5.04
N ASN A 266 -12.81 0.85 5.93
CA ASN A 266 -13.39 1.08 7.25
C ASN A 266 -12.31 1.13 8.35
N LYS A 267 -12.08 2.33 8.91
CA LYS A 267 -11.28 2.55 10.13
C LYS A 267 -12.17 3.22 11.17
N GLY A 268 -12.41 2.52 12.28
CA GLY A 268 -13.24 2.97 13.39
C GLY A 268 -12.75 4.27 14.06
N GLN A 269 -13.69 4.94 14.72
CA GLN A 269 -13.55 6.25 15.32
C GLN A 269 -12.62 6.28 16.55
N THR A 270 -11.43 6.85 16.38
CA THR A 270 -10.78 7.71 17.39
C THR A 270 -9.70 8.53 16.68
N GLN A 271 -10.12 9.53 15.90
CA GLN A 271 -9.19 10.31 15.08
C GLN A 271 -8.67 11.54 15.83
N ASP A 272 -7.47 11.40 16.39
CA ASP A 272 -6.60 12.53 16.69
C ASP A 272 -6.33 13.36 15.42
N MET A 273 -6.18 14.67 15.58
CA MET A 273 -5.84 15.61 14.51
C MET A 273 -4.56 15.20 13.77
N ILE A 274 -3.66 14.48 14.44
CA ILE A 274 -2.43 13.90 13.90
C ILE A 274 -2.74 12.69 13.00
N GLN A 275 -3.67 11.80 13.38
CA GLN A 275 -4.05 10.64 12.54
C GLN A 275 -4.82 11.04 11.26
N LYS A 276 -5.48 12.20 11.23
CA LYS A 276 -6.10 12.75 10.01
C LYS A 276 -5.06 13.12 8.95
N PHE A 277 -3.88 13.58 9.36
CA PHE A 277 -2.75 13.78 8.45
C PHE A 277 -2.16 12.44 7.97
N PHE A 278 -2.17 11.42 8.83
CA PHE A 278 -1.63 10.08 8.57
C PHE A 278 -2.62 9.06 7.96
N SER A 279 -3.81 9.50 7.58
CA SER A 279 -4.84 8.64 6.97
C SER A 279 -4.53 8.39 5.49
N SER A 280 -4.43 7.10 5.10
CA SER A 280 -4.22 6.67 3.71
C SER A 280 -5.41 6.97 2.78
N HIS A 281 -6.61 7.17 3.34
CA HIS A 281 -7.82 7.55 2.62
C HIS A 281 -8.28 8.96 3.02
N PRO A 282 -8.78 9.78 2.07
CA PRO A 282 -9.46 11.03 2.40
C PRO A 282 -10.70 10.76 3.26
N PRO A 283 -11.15 11.73 4.10
CA PRO A 283 -12.40 11.63 4.81
C PRO A 283 -13.57 11.32 3.87
N LEU A 284 -14.49 10.43 4.27
CA LEU A 284 -15.65 10.05 3.45
C LEU A 284 -16.51 11.27 3.07
N ASP A 285 -16.66 12.24 3.98
CA ASP A 285 -17.37 13.50 3.71
C ASP A 285 -16.76 14.30 2.55
N ALA A 286 -15.43 14.34 2.46
CA ALA A 286 -14.74 15.04 1.38
C ALA A 286 -14.94 14.32 0.03
N ARG A 287 -14.92 12.98 0.03
CA ARG A 287 -15.19 12.15 -1.16
C ARG A 287 -16.63 12.31 -1.65
N ILE A 288 -17.60 12.25 -0.73
CA ILE A 288 -19.03 12.47 -1.04
C ILE A 288 -19.25 13.87 -1.60
N ALA A 289 -18.67 14.91 -0.97
CA ALA A 289 -18.79 16.28 -1.46
C ALA A 289 -18.19 16.45 -2.86
N ALA A 290 -17.02 15.88 -3.13
CA ALA A 290 -16.39 15.92 -4.44
C ALA A 290 -17.25 15.27 -5.54
N LEU A 291 -17.87 14.12 -5.23
CA LEU A 291 -18.80 13.44 -6.15
C LEU A 291 -20.06 14.24 -6.41
N ARG A 292 -20.66 14.82 -5.37
CA ARG A 292 -21.85 15.69 -5.52
C ARG A 292 -21.53 16.90 -6.41
N ASN A 293 -20.42 17.57 -6.16
CA ASN A 293 -20.02 18.73 -6.96
C ASN A 293 -19.87 18.36 -8.44
N LYS A 294 -19.19 17.25 -8.77
CA LYS A 294 -19.04 16.77 -10.15
C LYS A 294 -20.34 16.29 -10.80
N ALA A 295 -21.27 15.72 -10.03
CA ALA A 295 -22.53 15.19 -10.56
C ALA A 295 -23.55 16.28 -10.91
N TYR A 296 -23.39 17.47 -10.32
CA TYR A 296 -24.29 18.62 -10.50
C TYR A 296 -23.62 19.82 -11.20
N SER A 297 -22.44 19.62 -11.82
CA SER A 297 -21.80 20.58 -12.72
C SER A 297 -21.81 20.08 -14.17
#